data_AF-A0A7W1BEE2-F1
#
_entry.id   AF-A0A7W1BEE2-F1
#
_cell.length_a   1.000
_cell.length_b   1.000
_cell.length_c   1.000
_cell.angle_alpha   90.00
_cell.angle_beta   90.00
_cell.angle_gamma   90.00
#
_symmetry.space_group_name_H-M   'P 1'
#
loop_
_entity.id
_entity.type
_entity.pdbx_description
1 polymer ?
#
loop_
_entity_poly.entity_id
_entity_poly.type
_entity_poly.pdbx_seq_one_letter_code
_entity_poly.pdbx_strand_id
1 'polypeptide(L)'
;MHRLVLSATLALACGIADLAALAAQAPPLVMPKQSPRATVGQTVGLTEITITYDRPAAAGREVWGKLVPFDSVWRAGANENTVIAFSSPVTVGGQQVPAGRYGLHMIPTSGDWTIILSRQASAWGSFSYDPKEDVVRVKTRPAPAEPQERLAYTFDSPGSDSVVATLRWEKLAVPFPIAVQSKQVVVDSLRQQLRGLHRFFWQPWAQAAAWCNANDVNLAEATEWAQSSIAIQENFTNLRAKAALLEKQGDAASAAELRRRSFELAVEADINAYGYELLGQGKTDSAIAVFRKNTKDYPRSWNTYDSLGEALARKGDKKRAAEAYGKARAMTQDPNQKKRIDGILAGMS
;
A
#
# COMPACT_ATOMS: atom_id res chain seq x y z
N MET A 1 -71.49 -10.60 -32.06
CA MET A 1 -72.09 -9.48 -32.82
C MET A 1 -72.70 -8.54 -31.80
N HIS A 2 -72.57 -7.22 -31.76
CA HIS A 2 -71.86 -6.11 -32.43
C HIS A 2 -72.67 -4.91 -31.85
N ARG A 3 -72.16 -3.77 -31.39
CA ARG A 3 -71.15 -2.85 -31.90
C ARG A 3 -71.08 -1.67 -30.89
N LEU A 4 -69.98 -0.94 -30.93
CA LEU A 4 -69.79 0.41 -30.35
C LEU A 4 -70.96 1.36 -30.62
N VAL A 5 -71.18 2.34 -29.72
CA VAL A 5 -71.21 3.78 -30.08
C VAL A 5 -70.73 4.64 -28.88
N LEU A 6 -69.73 5.50 -29.15
CA LEU A 6 -69.25 6.62 -28.33
C LEU A 6 -70.32 7.72 -28.19
N SER A 7 -70.35 8.42 -27.06
CA SER A 7 -70.68 9.86 -27.06
C SER A 7 -69.98 10.56 -25.91
N ALA A 8 -69.18 11.55 -26.28
CA ALA A 8 -68.43 12.44 -25.41
C ALA A 8 -69.37 13.51 -24.83
N THR A 9 -69.15 13.90 -23.58
CA THR A 9 -69.60 15.20 -23.09
C THR A 9 -68.50 15.78 -22.21
N LEU A 10 -67.88 16.84 -22.74
CA LEU A 10 -66.79 17.59 -22.15
C LEU A 10 -67.39 18.55 -21.12
N ALA A 11 -67.24 18.24 -19.83
CA ALA A 11 -67.59 19.17 -18.75
C ALA A 11 -66.32 19.89 -18.28
N LEU A 12 -66.22 21.16 -18.65
CA LEU A 12 -65.14 22.07 -18.26
C LEU A 12 -65.34 22.46 -16.79
N ALA A 13 -64.72 21.71 -15.87
CA ALA A 13 -64.66 22.08 -14.45
C ALA A 13 -63.43 22.97 -14.22
N CYS A 14 -63.66 24.28 -14.08
CA CYS A 14 -62.67 25.23 -13.53
C CYS A 14 -62.37 24.88 -12.07
N GLY A 15 -61.41 23.99 -11.85
CA GLY A 15 -60.79 23.78 -10.55
C GLY A 15 -59.78 24.90 -10.28
N ILE A 16 -60.12 25.80 -9.36
CA ILE A 16 -59.20 26.79 -8.81
C ILE A 16 -58.09 26.00 -8.10
N ALA A 17 -56.90 25.97 -8.68
CA ALA A 17 -55.74 25.40 -8.03
C ALA A 17 -55.33 26.37 -6.90
N ASP A 18 -55.67 26.03 -5.66
CA ASP A 18 -55.01 26.60 -4.49
C ASP A 18 -53.52 26.25 -4.58
N LEU A 19 -52.74 27.15 -5.18
CA LEU A 19 -51.29 27.19 -5.01
C LEU A 19 -51.03 27.53 -3.55
N ALA A 20 -50.96 26.51 -2.70
CA ALA A 20 -50.25 26.64 -1.42
C ALA A 20 -48.81 27.03 -1.77
N ALA A 21 -48.48 28.30 -1.58
CA ALA A 21 -47.12 28.79 -1.66
C ALA A 21 -46.29 28.00 -0.64
N LEU A 22 -45.49 27.04 -1.12
CA LEU A 22 -44.37 26.51 -0.37
C LEU A 22 -43.47 27.71 -0.08
N ALA A 23 -43.58 28.27 1.13
CA ALA A 23 -42.67 29.29 1.60
C ALA A 23 -41.26 28.68 1.54
N ALA A 24 -40.48 29.13 0.56
CA ALA A 24 -39.09 28.75 0.43
C ALA A 24 -38.39 29.20 1.73
N GLN A 25 -37.97 28.23 2.55
CA GLN A 25 -37.15 28.54 3.72
C GLN A 25 -35.81 29.06 3.21
N ALA A 26 -35.41 30.24 3.65
CA ALA A 26 -34.09 30.77 3.36
C ALA A 26 -33.04 29.76 3.85
N PRO A 27 -32.02 29.42 3.03
CA PRO A 27 -30.96 28.53 3.47
C PRO A 27 -30.29 29.12 4.73
N PRO A 28 -30.07 28.33 5.78
CA PRO A 28 -29.52 28.83 7.03
C PRO A 28 -28.10 29.38 6.81
N LEU A 29 -27.76 30.45 7.54
CA LEU A 29 -26.41 31.00 7.57
C LEU A 29 -25.44 30.00 8.20
N VAL A 30 -24.28 29.79 7.57
CA VAL A 30 -23.20 28.95 8.11
C VAL A 30 -22.25 29.83 8.93
N MET A 31 -22.21 29.60 10.24
CA MET A 31 -21.34 30.32 11.16
C MET A 31 -20.08 29.51 11.50
N PRO A 32 -18.93 30.15 11.81
CA PRO A 32 -17.74 29.45 12.26
C PRO A 32 -18.00 28.65 13.55
N LYS A 33 -17.62 27.36 13.57
CA LYS A 33 -17.71 26.53 14.78
C LYS A 33 -16.60 26.91 15.77
N GLN A 34 -16.91 26.93 17.07
CA GLN A 34 -15.92 27.16 18.13
C GLN A 34 -14.78 26.12 18.13
N SER A 35 -15.14 24.87 17.80
CA SER A 35 -14.20 23.77 17.57
C SER A 35 -14.24 23.41 16.09
N PRO A 36 -13.33 23.96 15.25
CA PRO A 36 -13.29 23.64 13.83
C PRO A 36 -12.98 22.16 13.59
N ARG A 37 -13.57 21.61 12.53
CA ARG A 37 -13.31 20.23 12.09
C ARG A 37 -11.95 20.14 11.39
N ALA A 38 -11.26 19.02 11.57
CA ALA A 38 -10.04 18.66 10.86
C ALA A 38 -9.99 17.17 10.57
N THR A 39 -9.12 16.81 9.62
CA THR A 39 -8.78 15.42 9.30
C THR A 39 -7.27 15.31 9.17
N VAL A 40 -6.71 14.20 9.67
CA VAL A 40 -5.32 13.79 9.43
C VAL A 40 -5.34 12.38 8.85
N GLY A 41 -4.40 12.07 7.96
CA GLY A 41 -4.29 10.75 7.33
C GLY A 41 -2.85 10.27 7.24
N GLN A 42 -2.67 8.95 7.21
CA GLN A 42 -1.39 8.28 7.01
C GLN A 42 -1.61 6.97 6.25
N THR A 43 -0.75 6.68 5.27
CA THR A 43 -0.70 5.37 4.61
C THR A 43 0.44 4.55 5.19
N VAL A 44 0.14 3.32 5.63
CA VAL A 44 1.10 2.32 6.12
C VAL A 44 0.97 1.07 5.24
N GLY A 45 2.02 0.74 4.49
CA GLY A 45 1.92 -0.26 3.42
C GLY A 45 0.91 0.20 2.36
N LEU A 46 -0.17 -0.58 2.17
CA LEU A 46 -1.32 -0.19 1.33
C LEU A 46 -2.54 0.24 2.15
N THR A 47 -2.38 0.43 3.46
CA THR A 47 -3.49 0.75 4.37
C THR A 47 -3.51 2.23 4.66
N GLU A 48 -4.52 2.92 4.15
CA GLU A 48 -4.90 4.26 4.56
C GLU A 48 -5.59 4.23 5.93
N ILE A 49 -5.13 5.12 6.83
CA ILE A 49 -5.66 5.38 8.16
C ILE A 49 -6.02 6.86 8.23
N THR A 50 -7.24 7.21 8.64
CA THR A 50 -7.66 8.61 8.81
C THR A 50 -8.31 8.85 10.17
N ILE A 51 -8.11 10.04 10.72
CA ILE A 51 -8.81 10.52 11.93
C ILE A 51 -9.48 11.85 11.59
N THR A 52 -10.81 11.90 11.68
CA THR A 52 -11.63 13.09 11.51
C THR A 52 -12.22 13.52 12.86
N TYR A 53 -12.04 14.78 13.23
CA TYR A 53 -12.32 15.25 14.58
C TYR A 53 -12.60 16.75 14.59
N ASP A 54 -13.35 17.22 15.59
CA ASP A 54 -13.53 18.64 15.87
C ASP A 54 -12.57 19.06 17.01
N ARG A 55 -11.88 20.19 16.83
CA ARG A 55 -10.66 20.59 17.59
C ARG A 55 -10.94 21.62 18.70
N PRO A 56 -11.29 21.21 19.93
CA PRO A 56 -11.49 22.15 21.03
C PRO A 56 -10.18 22.87 21.38
N ALA A 57 -10.32 24.14 21.76
CA ALA A 57 -9.25 24.93 22.36
C ALA A 57 -9.22 24.72 23.88
N ALA A 58 -8.05 24.78 24.50
CA ALA A 58 -7.89 24.87 25.94
C ALA A 58 -8.58 26.14 26.47
N ALA A 59 -8.27 27.28 25.85
CA ALA A 59 -8.79 28.61 26.15
C ALA A 59 -8.64 28.98 27.65
N GLY A 60 -7.48 28.64 28.23
CA GLY A 60 -7.17 28.90 29.64
C GLY A 60 -7.95 28.06 30.65
N ARG A 61 -8.73 27.07 30.20
CA ARG A 61 -9.51 26.17 31.06
C ARG A 61 -8.65 24.99 31.49
N GLU A 62 -8.87 24.53 32.70
CA GLU A 62 -8.30 23.26 33.14
C GLU A 62 -9.00 22.10 32.41
N VAL A 63 -8.25 21.43 31.54
CA VAL A 63 -8.81 20.43 30.63
C VAL A 63 -9.10 19.11 31.35
N TRP A 64 -8.09 18.54 32.01
CA TRP A 64 -8.18 17.17 32.55
C TRP A 64 -8.78 17.16 33.97
N GLY A 65 -9.79 16.34 34.20
CA GLY A 65 -10.52 16.26 35.47
C GLY A 65 -11.62 17.31 35.63
N LYS A 66 -11.68 18.34 34.77
CA LYS A 66 -12.75 19.35 34.73
C LYS A 66 -13.47 19.36 33.38
N LEU A 67 -12.90 20.00 32.35
CA LEU A 67 -13.54 20.06 31.02
C LEU A 67 -13.76 18.67 30.42
N VAL A 68 -12.79 17.79 30.61
CA VAL A 68 -12.86 16.36 30.33
C VAL A 68 -12.81 15.64 31.68
N PRO A 69 -13.96 15.21 32.21
CA PRO A 69 -14.02 14.49 33.48
C PRO A 69 -13.23 13.18 33.41
N PHE A 70 -12.56 12.83 34.51
CA PHE A 70 -11.97 11.51 34.65
C PHE A 70 -13.05 10.43 34.83
N ASP A 71 -12.67 9.20 34.55
CA ASP A 71 -13.45 7.98 34.72
C ASP A 71 -14.78 7.98 33.94
N SER A 72 -14.87 8.85 32.93
CA SER A 72 -16.04 9.03 32.07
C SER A 72 -15.65 8.87 30.61
N VAL A 73 -16.57 8.32 29.81
CA VAL A 73 -16.36 8.17 28.37
C VAL A 73 -16.40 9.55 27.71
N TRP A 74 -15.36 9.85 26.95
CA TRP A 74 -15.22 11.08 26.19
C TRP A 74 -14.99 10.78 24.71
N ARG A 75 -15.63 11.57 23.85
CA ARG A 75 -15.56 11.50 22.39
C ARG A 75 -14.20 11.83 21.76
N ALA A 76 -13.18 12.04 22.58
CA ALA A 76 -11.83 12.37 22.15
C ALA A 76 -11.76 13.56 21.15
N GLY A 77 -12.58 14.57 21.38
CA GLY A 77 -12.85 15.69 20.48
C GLY A 77 -13.97 16.61 20.98
N ALA A 78 -14.53 17.43 20.10
CA ALA A 78 -15.69 18.28 20.33
C ALA A 78 -16.86 17.93 19.39
N ASN A 79 -18.06 18.48 19.61
CA ASN A 79 -19.24 18.28 18.74
C ASN A 79 -19.58 16.79 18.48
N GLU A 80 -19.55 16.34 17.23
CA GLU A 80 -19.68 14.94 16.82
C GLU A 80 -18.54 14.05 17.34
N ASN A 81 -18.74 12.74 17.41
CA ASN A 81 -17.67 11.87 17.86
C ASN A 81 -16.47 11.88 16.90
N THR A 82 -15.26 11.81 17.44
CA THR A 82 -14.07 11.62 16.62
C THR A 82 -14.20 10.29 15.90
N VAL A 83 -13.87 10.26 14.61
CA VAL A 83 -13.95 9.06 13.78
C VAL A 83 -12.55 8.67 13.34
N ILE A 84 -12.19 7.41 13.56
CA ILE A 84 -11.01 6.79 12.95
C ILE A 84 -11.46 5.78 11.89
N ALA A 85 -10.78 5.75 10.75
CA ALA A 85 -11.09 4.83 9.66
C ALA A 85 -9.85 4.09 9.17
N PHE A 86 -10.05 2.82 8.81
CA PHE A 86 -9.02 1.93 8.27
C PHE A 86 -9.52 1.33 6.95
N SER A 87 -8.72 1.43 5.89
CA SER A 87 -9.03 0.83 4.58
C SER A 87 -8.76 -0.69 4.50
N SER A 88 -8.00 -1.23 5.46
CA SER A 88 -7.73 -2.66 5.59
C SER A 88 -7.75 -3.07 7.08
N PRO A 89 -7.81 -4.37 7.43
CA PRO A 89 -7.72 -4.82 8.81
C PRO A 89 -6.39 -4.43 9.47
N VAL A 90 -6.46 -3.97 10.72
CA VAL A 90 -5.31 -3.55 11.52
C VAL A 90 -5.34 -4.22 12.90
N THR A 91 -4.32 -3.96 13.70
CA THR A 91 -4.40 -4.12 15.16
C THR A 91 -4.21 -2.78 15.83
N VAL A 92 -4.98 -2.54 16.88
CA VAL A 92 -4.85 -1.35 17.74
C VAL A 92 -4.51 -1.85 19.14
N GLY A 93 -3.35 -1.47 19.67
CA GLY A 93 -2.88 -2.00 20.96
C GLY A 93 -2.81 -3.52 21.02
N GLY A 94 -2.50 -4.18 19.90
CA GLY A 94 -2.45 -5.64 19.78
C GLY A 94 -3.81 -6.34 19.58
N GLN A 95 -4.94 -5.63 19.64
CA GLN A 95 -6.26 -6.21 19.37
C GLN A 95 -6.64 -6.03 17.89
N GLN A 96 -7.19 -7.07 17.26
CA GLN A 96 -7.61 -7.02 15.86
C GLN A 96 -8.80 -6.08 15.67
N VAL A 97 -8.74 -5.26 14.62
CA VAL A 97 -9.79 -4.36 14.20
C VAL A 97 -10.01 -4.57 12.70
N PRO A 98 -11.21 -4.96 12.26
CA PRO A 98 -11.53 -5.05 10.83
C PRO A 98 -11.37 -3.72 10.10
N ALA A 99 -11.31 -3.76 8.77
CA ALA A 99 -11.43 -2.55 7.97
C ALA A 99 -12.81 -1.89 8.21
N GLY A 100 -12.85 -0.56 8.29
CA GLY A 100 -14.08 0.15 8.58
C GLY A 100 -13.89 1.53 9.17
N ARG A 101 -15.00 2.13 9.60
CA ARG A 101 -15.07 3.42 10.29
C ARG A 101 -15.56 3.20 11.71
N TYR A 102 -14.91 3.81 12.68
CA TYR A 102 -15.17 3.61 14.10
C TYR A 102 -15.23 4.94 14.85
N GLY A 103 -16.15 5.06 15.80
CA GLY A 103 -16.12 6.13 16.78
C GLY A 103 -14.95 5.94 17.73
N LEU A 104 -14.06 6.92 17.82
CA LEU A 104 -12.94 6.95 18.75
C LEU A 104 -13.37 7.63 20.03
N HIS A 105 -13.38 6.85 21.11
CA HIS A 105 -13.63 7.35 22.46
C HIS A 105 -12.42 7.06 23.35
N MET A 106 -12.33 7.81 24.45
CA MET A 106 -11.34 7.59 25.49
C MET A 106 -12.00 7.65 26.86
N ILE A 107 -11.47 6.91 27.83
CA ILE A 107 -11.76 7.08 29.26
C ILE A 107 -10.47 7.57 29.92
N PRO A 108 -10.36 8.90 30.16
CA PRO A 108 -9.26 9.49 30.89
C PRO A 108 -9.30 9.09 32.37
N THR A 109 -8.14 8.85 32.95
CA THR A 109 -7.96 8.69 34.40
C THR A 109 -6.76 9.54 34.84
N SER A 110 -6.45 9.55 36.13
CA SER A 110 -5.21 10.14 36.64
C SER A 110 -3.95 9.33 36.27
N GLY A 111 -4.11 8.08 35.83
CA GLY A 111 -3.04 7.19 35.38
C GLY A 111 -3.27 6.73 33.94
N ASP A 112 -3.44 5.42 33.76
CA ASP A 112 -3.63 4.84 32.44
C ASP A 112 -5.03 5.13 31.89
N TRP A 113 -5.07 5.52 30.62
CA TRP A 113 -6.28 5.79 29.88
C TRP A 113 -6.75 4.54 29.14
N THR A 114 -8.02 4.55 28.75
CA THR A 114 -8.59 3.51 27.89
C THR A 114 -8.97 4.14 26.56
N ILE A 115 -8.41 3.62 25.47
CA ILE A 115 -8.83 3.92 24.09
C ILE A 115 -9.92 2.94 23.69
N ILE A 116 -10.96 3.44 23.06
CA ILE A 116 -12.14 2.66 22.67
C ILE A 116 -12.46 2.95 21.22
N LEU A 117 -12.64 1.90 20.43
CA LEU A 117 -13.23 2.00 19.09
C LEU A 117 -14.62 1.40 19.13
N SER A 118 -15.65 2.19 18.83
CA SER A 118 -17.05 1.76 18.76
C SER A 118 -17.51 1.67 17.31
N ARG A 119 -18.42 0.74 17.00
CA ARG A 119 -19.09 0.65 15.68
C ARG A 119 -19.94 1.89 15.36
N GLN A 120 -20.31 2.69 16.35
CA GLN A 120 -21.04 3.94 16.14
C GLN A 120 -20.11 5.09 15.78
N ALA A 121 -20.10 5.51 14.50
CA ALA A 121 -19.22 6.54 13.96
C ALA A 121 -19.94 7.83 13.50
N SER A 122 -21.20 8.02 13.90
CA SER A 122 -22.03 9.15 13.48
C SER A 122 -22.74 9.88 14.64
N ALA A 123 -22.43 9.50 15.88
CA ALA A 123 -23.09 10.04 17.05
C ALA A 123 -22.67 11.50 17.35
N TRP A 124 -23.62 12.28 17.88
CA TRP A 124 -23.28 13.54 18.50
C TRP A 124 -22.69 13.29 19.89
N GLY A 125 -21.41 13.57 20.04
CA GLY A 125 -20.65 13.36 21.25
C GLY A 125 -20.60 11.92 21.78
N SER A 126 -20.79 11.73 23.09
CA SER A 126 -20.76 10.40 23.75
C SER A 126 -22.04 10.08 24.52
N PHE A 127 -23.12 10.83 24.29
CA PHE A 127 -24.38 10.68 25.02
C PHE A 127 -25.11 9.39 24.67
N SER A 128 -25.00 8.95 23.41
CA SER A 128 -25.59 7.70 22.92
C SER A 128 -24.58 6.55 22.88
N TYR A 129 -23.48 6.65 23.64
CA TYR A 129 -22.46 5.61 23.66
C TYR A 129 -22.98 4.33 24.33
N ASP A 130 -22.87 3.19 23.64
CA ASP A 130 -23.19 1.86 24.16
C ASP A 130 -21.93 0.97 24.16
N PRO A 131 -21.45 0.49 25.34
CA PRO A 131 -20.34 -0.46 25.43
C PRO A 131 -20.50 -1.73 24.60
N LYS A 132 -21.74 -2.13 24.24
CA LYS A 132 -21.99 -3.31 23.38
C LYS A 132 -21.54 -3.09 21.94
N GLU A 133 -21.34 -1.84 21.54
CA GLU A 133 -20.85 -1.46 20.21
C GLU A 133 -19.32 -1.40 20.15
N ASP A 134 -18.62 -1.57 21.27
CA ASP A 134 -17.17 -1.57 21.33
C ASP A 134 -16.57 -2.72 20.50
N VAL A 135 -15.62 -2.39 19.64
CA VAL A 135 -14.81 -3.32 18.86
C VAL A 135 -13.53 -3.65 19.59
N VAL A 136 -12.88 -2.63 20.19
CA VAL A 136 -11.67 -2.81 21.01
C VAL A 136 -11.65 -1.84 22.18
N ARG A 137 -11.01 -2.31 23.26
CA ARG A 137 -10.64 -1.48 24.42
C ARG A 137 -9.18 -1.72 24.75
N VAL A 138 -8.39 -0.66 24.65
CA VAL A 138 -6.93 -0.73 24.74
C VAL A 138 -6.46 0.21 25.84
N LYS A 139 -5.60 -0.26 26.74
CA LYS A 139 -4.95 0.61 27.71
C LYS A 139 -3.80 1.37 27.06
N THR A 140 -3.66 2.64 27.41
CA THR A 140 -2.50 3.45 27.05
C THR A 140 -2.14 4.39 28.18
N ARG A 141 -0.88 4.82 28.21
CA ARG A 141 -0.37 5.74 29.21
C ARG A 141 -0.10 7.11 28.58
N PRO A 142 -0.79 8.17 29.03
CA PRO A 142 -0.45 9.53 28.64
C PRO A 142 0.98 9.89 29.03
N ALA A 143 1.62 10.71 28.21
CA ALA A 143 2.94 11.25 28.45
C ALA A 143 2.88 12.79 28.49
N PRO A 144 3.74 13.46 29.28
CA PRO A 144 3.94 14.89 29.17
C PRO A 144 4.36 15.29 27.75
N ALA A 145 3.86 16.42 27.28
CA ALA A 145 4.16 16.99 25.96
C ALA A 145 4.18 18.51 26.01
N GLU A 146 4.72 19.13 24.95
CA GLU A 146 4.67 20.58 24.76
C GLU A 146 3.21 21.09 24.76
N PRO A 147 2.93 22.25 25.39
CA PRO A 147 1.59 22.81 25.46
C PRO A 147 0.97 22.99 24.06
N GLN A 148 -0.18 22.36 23.86
CA GLN A 148 -0.93 22.40 22.61
C GLN A 148 -2.31 23.05 22.85
N GLU A 149 -2.50 24.28 22.36
CA GLU A 149 -3.73 25.05 22.60
C GLU A 149 -4.98 24.37 22.02
N ARG A 150 -4.89 23.83 20.80
CA ARG A 150 -5.99 23.11 20.15
C ARG A 150 -5.67 21.64 20.00
N LEU A 151 -6.58 20.79 20.45
CA LEU A 151 -6.48 19.34 20.29
C LEU A 151 -6.09 19.00 18.85
N ALA A 152 -5.08 18.16 18.71
CA ALA A 152 -4.57 17.66 17.44
C ALA A 152 -4.40 16.14 17.51
N TYR A 153 -4.51 15.48 16.36
CA TYR A 153 -4.03 14.12 16.17
C TYR A 153 -2.83 14.12 15.23
N THR A 154 -1.82 13.33 15.55
CA THR A 154 -0.65 13.08 14.68
C THR A 154 -0.46 11.58 14.47
N PHE A 155 0.26 11.24 13.40
CA PHE A 155 0.78 9.90 13.15
C PHE A 155 2.30 9.95 13.30
N ASP A 156 2.80 9.39 14.38
CA ASP A 156 4.21 9.46 14.77
C ASP A 156 4.93 8.17 14.33
N SER A 157 6.20 8.31 13.94
CA SER A 157 7.10 7.20 13.58
C SER A 157 6.51 6.19 12.58
N PRO A 158 6.03 6.61 11.40
CA PRO A 158 5.48 5.69 10.41
C PRO A 158 6.56 4.72 9.90
N GLY A 159 6.30 3.43 10.06
CA GLY A 159 7.10 2.32 9.53
C GLY A 159 6.43 1.64 8.34
N SER A 160 6.99 0.51 7.90
CA SER A 160 6.42 -0.30 6.81
C SER A 160 5.15 -1.06 7.20
N ASP A 161 4.93 -1.29 8.49
CA ASP A 161 3.87 -2.14 9.04
C ASP A 161 3.24 -1.58 10.33
N SER A 162 3.62 -0.38 10.74
CA SER A 162 3.16 0.18 12.01
C SER A 162 3.26 1.70 12.01
N VAL A 163 2.44 2.31 12.88
CA VAL A 163 2.44 3.75 13.16
C VAL A 163 1.86 3.99 14.56
N VAL A 164 2.21 5.09 15.19
CA VAL A 164 1.60 5.50 16.47
C VAL A 164 0.67 6.67 16.21
N ALA A 165 -0.64 6.47 16.41
CA ALA A 165 -1.57 7.59 16.43
C ALA A 165 -1.52 8.25 17.81
N THR A 166 -1.41 9.58 17.84
CA THR A 166 -1.22 10.32 19.09
C THR A 166 -2.21 11.48 19.18
N LEU A 167 -3.03 11.48 20.23
CA LEU A 167 -3.78 12.69 20.62
C LEU A 167 -2.84 13.64 21.34
N ARG A 168 -2.83 14.92 20.96
CA ARG A 168 -2.03 15.98 21.57
C ARG A 168 -2.93 17.14 21.96
N TRP A 169 -3.04 17.42 23.25
CA TRP A 169 -3.81 18.56 23.74
C TRP A 169 -3.32 18.97 25.12
N GLU A 170 -3.26 20.29 25.36
CA GLU A 170 -2.62 20.82 26.55
C GLU A 170 -1.20 20.27 26.67
N LYS A 171 -0.79 19.85 27.87
CA LYS A 171 0.53 19.31 28.17
C LYS A 171 0.59 17.78 28.06
N LEU A 172 -0.39 17.14 27.40
CA LEU A 172 -0.45 15.69 27.27
C LEU A 172 -0.38 15.23 25.81
N ALA A 173 0.38 14.14 25.61
CA ALA A 173 0.31 13.28 24.45
C ALA A 173 -0.22 11.91 24.86
N VAL A 174 -1.18 11.38 24.12
CA VAL A 174 -1.81 10.08 24.38
C VAL A 174 -1.61 9.19 23.15
N PRO A 175 -0.51 8.41 23.12
CA PRO A 175 -0.18 7.55 21.99
C PRO A 175 -1.03 6.27 22.02
N PHE A 176 -1.33 5.69 20.87
CA PHE A 176 -1.81 4.31 20.77
C PHE A 176 -1.27 3.66 19.49
N PRO A 177 -0.60 2.50 19.61
CA PRO A 177 0.04 1.86 18.47
C PRO A 177 -1.00 1.21 17.55
N ILE A 178 -0.79 1.39 16.25
CA ILE A 178 -1.53 0.74 15.18
C ILE A 178 -0.53 -0.07 14.37
N ALA A 179 -0.77 -1.38 14.24
CA ALA A 179 0.02 -2.24 13.36
C ALA A 179 -0.83 -2.80 12.22
N VAL A 180 -0.22 -2.94 11.06
CA VAL A 180 -0.82 -3.38 9.80
C VAL A 180 -0.13 -4.67 9.40
N GLN A 181 -0.90 -5.68 9.00
CA GLN A 181 -0.34 -6.88 8.38
C GLN A 181 0.05 -6.58 6.93
N SER A 182 0.99 -5.66 6.70
CA SER A 182 1.27 -5.06 5.39
C SER A 182 1.51 -6.10 4.31
N LYS A 183 2.19 -7.21 4.63
CA LYS A 183 2.43 -8.29 3.68
C LYS A 183 1.12 -8.98 3.25
N GLN A 184 0.24 -9.27 4.20
CA GLN A 184 -1.06 -9.89 3.92
C GLN A 184 -1.96 -8.94 3.12
N VAL A 185 -1.97 -7.65 3.47
CA VAL A 185 -2.73 -6.63 2.73
C VAL A 185 -2.28 -6.55 1.27
N VAL A 186 -0.96 -6.63 1.01
CA VAL A 186 -0.45 -6.68 -0.37
C VAL A 186 -0.91 -7.96 -1.07
N VAL A 187 -0.82 -9.13 -0.42
CA VAL A 187 -1.32 -10.40 -1.00
C VAL A 187 -2.81 -10.29 -1.36
N ASP A 188 -3.64 -9.72 -0.49
CA ASP A 188 -5.07 -9.56 -0.75
C ASP A 188 -5.35 -8.60 -1.91
N SER A 189 -4.56 -7.53 -2.02
CA SER A 189 -4.59 -6.62 -3.16
C SER A 189 -4.19 -7.33 -4.46
N LEU A 190 -3.12 -8.12 -4.45
CA LEU A 190 -2.68 -8.92 -5.60
C LEU A 190 -3.77 -9.91 -6.02
N ARG A 191 -4.38 -10.63 -5.08
CA ARG A 191 -5.52 -11.54 -5.36
C ARG A 191 -6.66 -10.83 -6.08
N GLN A 192 -7.02 -9.62 -5.63
CA GLN A 192 -8.08 -8.85 -6.28
C GLN A 192 -7.68 -8.37 -7.68
N GLN A 193 -6.47 -7.83 -7.84
CA GLN A 193 -5.97 -7.37 -9.13
C GLN A 193 -5.93 -8.51 -10.17
N LEU A 194 -5.52 -9.70 -9.74
CA LEU A 194 -5.43 -10.92 -10.56
C LEU A 194 -6.80 -11.54 -10.89
N ARG A 195 -7.92 -11.01 -10.37
CA ARG A 195 -9.28 -11.33 -10.84
C ARG A 195 -9.75 -10.43 -11.98
N GLY A 196 -9.12 -9.27 -12.15
CA GLY A 196 -9.45 -8.28 -13.18
C GLY A 196 -8.67 -8.46 -14.49
N LEU A 197 -8.47 -7.37 -15.23
CA LEU A 197 -7.79 -7.36 -16.53
C LEU A 197 -6.39 -8.02 -16.50
N HIS A 198 -5.68 -7.90 -15.37
CA HIS A 198 -4.34 -8.48 -15.19
C HIS A 198 -4.31 -9.99 -15.36
N ARG A 199 -5.44 -10.69 -15.15
CA ARG A 199 -5.53 -12.15 -15.23
C ARG A 199 -5.16 -12.72 -16.60
N PHE A 200 -5.32 -11.94 -17.66
CA PHE A 200 -5.11 -12.37 -19.05
C PHE A 200 -3.65 -12.26 -19.52
N PHE A 201 -2.79 -11.67 -18.69
CA PHE A 201 -1.38 -11.46 -18.98
C PHE A 201 -0.53 -12.32 -18.04
N TRP A 202 0.55 -12.92 -18.52
CA TRP A 202 1.40 -13.76 -17.68
C TRP A 202 2.21 -12.91 -16.67
N GLN A 203 2.53 -11.65 -17.02
CA GLN A 203 3.43 -10.79 -16.26
C GLN A 203 2.93 -10.50 -14.84
N PRO A 204 1.66 -10.10 -14.62
CA PRO A 204 1.17 -9.83 -13.27
C PRO A 204 1.20 -11.06 -12.36
N TRP A 205 0.90 -12.25 -12.88
CA TRP A 205 0.99 -13.50 -12.12
C TRP A 205 2.44 -13.80 -11.70
N ALA A 206 3.40 -13.65 -12.62
CA ALA A 206 4.82 -13.84 -12.31
C ALA A 206 5.33 -12.80 -11.30
N GLN A 207 4.91 -11.53 -11.44
CA GLN A 207 5.28 -10.45 -10.52
C GLN A 207 4.71 -10.69 -9.12
N ALA A 208 3.44 -11.10 -9.01
CA ALA A 208 2.83 -11.42 -7.72
C ALA A 208 3.54 -12.59 -7.03
N ALA A 209 3.85 -13.65 -7.78
CA ALA A 209 4.61 -14.79 -7.29
C ALA A 209 6.02 -14.39 -6.80
N ALA A 210 6.73 -13.58 -7.59
CA ALA A 210 8.07 -13.09 -7.24
C ALA A 210 8.05 -12.17 -6.01
N TRP A 211 7.04 -11.32 -5.88
CA TRP A 211 6.88 -10.45 -4.71
C TRP A 211 6.66 -11.27 -3.44
N CYS A 212 5.79 -12.29 -3.49
CA CYS A 212 5.57 -13.23 -2.38
C CYS A 212 6.84 -13.98 -2.00
N ASN A 213 7.59 -14.46 -3.01
CA ASN A 213 8.88 -15.11 -2.79
C ASN A 213 9.87 -14.17 -2.07
N ALA A 214 10.01 -12.93 -2.53
CA ALA A 214 10.93 -11.95 -1.94
C ALA A 214 10.54 -11.54 -0.50
N ASN A 215 9.25 -11.52 -0.19
CA ASN A 215 8.73 -11.11 1.12
C ASN A 215 8.46 -12.26 2.09
N ASP A 216 8.71 -13.50 1.67
CA ASP A 216 8.52 -14.71 2.45
C ASP A 216 7.08 -14.86 2.98
N VAL A 217 6.10 -14.70 2.08
CA VAL A 217 4.68 -14.68 2.42
C VAL A 217 3.87 -15.42 1.36
N ASN A 218 2.89 -16.21 1.80
CA ASN A 218 1.96 -16.96 0.93
C ASN A 218 2.65 -17.82 -0.15
N LEU A 219 3.75 -18.49 0.20
CA LEU A 219 4.60 -19.22 -0.77
C LEU A 219 3.85 -20.30 -1.56
N ALA A 220 2.90 -20.99 -0.94
CA ALA A 220 2.09 -22.02 -1.61
C ALA A 220 1.24 -21.41 -2.75
N GLU A 221 0.44 -20.38 -2.45
CA GLU A 221 -0.38 -19.67 -3.44
C GLU A 221 0.49 -18.94 -4.48
N ALA A 222 1.63 -18.37 -4.07
CA ALA A 222 2.60 -17.78 -4.99
C ALA A 222 3.09 -18.80 -6.03
N THR A 223 3.21 -20.08 -5.66
CA THR A 223 3.58 -21.17 -6.57
C THR A 223 2.47 -21.44 -7.59
N GLU A 224 1.21 -21.37 -7.16
CA GLU A 224 0.05 -21.46 -8.05
C GLU A 224 -0.05 -20.26 -9.00
N TRP A 225 0.29 -19.05 -8.53
CA TRP A 225 0.39 -17.87 -9.39
C TRP A 225 1.50 -18.00 -10.43
N ALA A 226 2.68 -18.50 -10.03
CA ALA A 226 3.75 -18.78 -10.98
C ALA A 226 3.31 -19.83 -12.01
N GLN A 227 2.58 -20.87 -11.59
CA GLN A 227 1.99 -21.86 -12.49
C GLN A 227 0.97 -21.25 -13.45
N SER A 228 0.12 -20.33 -12.97
CA SER A 228 -0.86 -19.61 -13.80
C SER A 228 -0.17 -18.74 -14.86
N SER A 229 0.94 -18.09 -14.49
CA SER A 229 1.78 -17.35 -15.43
C SER A 229 2.33 -18.25 -16.55
N ILE A 230 2.89 -19.41 -16.18
CA ILE A 230 3.44 -20.40 -17.13
C ILE A 230 2.35 -20.91 -18.08
N ALA A 231 1.14 -21.18 -17.56
CA ALA A 231 0.03 -21.68 -18.35
C ALA A 231 -0.46 -20.69 -19.42
N ILE A 232 -0.28 -19.38 -19.20
CA ILE A 232 -0.61 -18.35 -20.21
C ILE A 232 0.47 -18.32 -21.29
N GLN A 233 1.74 -18.21 -20.88
CA GLN A 233 2.87 -18.18 -21.80
C GLN A 233 4.15 -18.55 -21.05
N GLU A 234 4.62 -19.78 -21.23
CA GLU A 234 5.89 -20.23 -20.66
C GLU A 234 7.06 -19.40 -21.21
N ASN A 235 7.93 -18.91 -20.31
CA ASN A 235 9.10 -18.12 -20.67
C ASN A 235 10.19 -18.19 -19.58
N PHE A 236 11.34 -17.57 -19.84
CA PHE A 236 12.47 -17.54 -18.90
C PHE A 236 12.09 -17.01 -17.50
N THR A 237 11.31 -15.92 -17.45
CA THR A 237 11.02 -15.20 -16.21
C THR A 237 10.10 -16.00 -15.29
N ASN A 238 8.99 -16.54 -15.80
CA ASN A 238 8.03 -17.25 -14.96
C ASN A 238 8.51 -18.64 -14.51
N LEU A 239 9.30 -19.34 -15.33
CA LEU A 239 9.98 -20.57 -14.91
C LEU A 239 10.97 -20.31 -13.77
N ARG A 240 11.76 -19.23 -13.84
CA ARG A 240 12.67 -18.85 -12.76
C ARG A 240 11.94 -18.44 -11.48
N ALA A 241 10.83 -17.70 -11.60
CA ALA A 241 10.01 -17.33 -10.45
C ALA A 241 9.46 -18.57 -9.72
N LYS A 242 8.93 -19.55 -10.47
CA LYS A 242 8.48 -20.83 -9.90
C LYS A 242 9.64 -21.63 -9.30
N ALA A 243 10.78 -21.68 -9.96
CA ALA A 243 11.96 -22.39 -9.45
C ALA A 243 12.43 -21.83 -8.09
N ALA A 244 12.44 -20.51 -7.93
CA ALA A 244 12.83 -19.88 -6.66
C ALA A 244 11.86 -20.22 -5.52
N LEU A 245 10.56 -20.31 -5.81
CA LEU A 245 9.55 -20.73 -4.84
C LEU A 245 9.70 -22.20 -4.43
N LEU A 246 9.91 -23.10 -5.41
CA LEU A 246 10.15 -24.52 -5.13
C LEU A 246 11.41 -24.75 -4.30
N GLU A 247 12.47 -23.98 -4.56
CA GLU A 247 13.70 -24.03 -3.77
C GLU A 247 13.46 -23.63 -2.31
N LYS A 248 12.70 -22.55 -2.07
CA LYS A 248 12.28 -22.18 -0.70
C LYS A 248 11.42 -23.24 0.00
N GLN A 249 10.69 -24.03 -0.77
CA GLN A 249 9.85 -25.13 -0.28
C GLN A 249 10.63 -26.44 -0.12
N GLY A 250 11.94 -26.45 -0.41
CA GLY A 250 12.80 -27.62 -0.28
C GLY A 250 12.81 -28.55 -1.50
N ASP A 251 12.10 -28.23 -2.58
CA ASP A 251 12.10 -29.01 -3.82
C ASP A 251 13.19 -28.53 -4.78
N ALA A 252 14.43 -28.81 -4.40
CA ALA A 252 15.62 -28.42 -5.17
C ALA A 252 15.69 -29.11 -6.54
N ALA A 253 15.15 -30.33 -6.66
CA ALA A 253 15.18 -31.12 -7.89
C ALA A 253 14.29 -30.47 -8.96
N SER A 254 13.03 -30.19 -8.64
CA SER A 254 12.12 -29.52 -9.57
C SER A 254 12.58 -28.09 -9.87
N ALA A 255 13.13 -27.37 -8.87
CA ALA A 255 13.71 -26.05 -9.08
C ALA A 255 14.87 -26.08 -10.09
N ALA A 256 15.76 -27.08 -10.01
CA ALA A 256 16.87 -27.24 -10.95
C ALA A 256 16.38 -27.53 -12.37
N GLU A 257 15.35 -28.36 -12.53
CA GLU A 257 14.76 -28.66 -13.83
C GLU A 257 14.14 -27.41 -14.48
N LEU A 258 13.35 -26.63 -13.71
CA LEU A 258 12.76 -25.39 -14.20
C LEU A 258 13.82 -24.35 -14.55
N ARG A 259 14.91 -24.26 -13.78
CA ARG A 259 16.05 -23.39 -14.11
C ARG A 259 16.68 -23.80 -15.43
N ARG A 260 16.95 -25.10 -15.65
CA ARG A 260 17.48 -25.59 -16.93
C ARG A 260 16.56 -25.21 -18.08
N ARG A 261 15.27 -25.54 -17.98
CA ARG A 261 14.25 -25.21 -19.00
C ARG A 261 14.14 -23.72 -19.26
N SER A 262 14.26 -22.88 -18.23
CA SER A 262 14.25 -21.42 -18.42
C SER A 262 15.35 -20.96 -19.38
N PHE A 263 16.57 -21.48 -19.23
CA PHE A 263 17.70 -21.12 -20.09
C PHE A 263 17.59 -21.66 -21.52
N GLU A 264 16.78 -22.68 -21.75
CA GLU A 264 16.45 -23.19 -23.09
C GLU A 264 15.48 -22.24 -23.82
N LEU A 265 14.68 -21.47 -23.08
CA LEU A 265 13.72 -20.49 -23.62
C LEU A 265 14.21 -19.04 -23.57
N ALA A 266 15.38 -18.79 -22.98
CA ALA A 266 15.87 -17.44 -22.75
C ALA A 266 16.25 -16.76 -24.07
N VAL A 267 15.83 -15.51 -24.24
CA VAL A 267 16.38 -14.63 -25.28
C VAL A 267 17.58 -13.85 -24.76
N GLU A 268 18.32 -13.18 -25.65
CA GLU A 268 19.49 -12.35 -25.28
C GLU A 268 19.18 -11.39 -24.13
N ALA A 269 18.03 -10.71 -24.22
CA ALA A 269 17.59 -9.73 -23.23
C ALA A 269 17.33 -10.36 -21.85
N ASP A 270 16.79 -11.57 -21.80
CA ASP A 270 16.52 -12.30 -20.55
C ASP A 270 17.80 -12.64 -19.82
N ILE A 271 18.77 -13.20 -20.55
CA ILE A 271 20.09 -13.57 -20.02
C ILE A 271 20.81 -12.30 -19.55
N ASN A 272 20.71 -11.20 -20.31
CA ASN A 272 21.32 -9.94 -19.95
C ASN A 272 20.72 -9.36 -18.67
N ALA A 273 19.39 -9.29 -18.59
CA ALA A 273 18.67 -8.82 -17.41
C ALA A 273 19.02 -9.66 -16.17
N TYR A 274 19.15 -10.98 -16.32
CA TYR A 274 19.57 -11.85 -15.22
C TYR A 274 21.01 -11.59 -14.77
N GLY A 275 21.93 -11.36 -15.70
CA GLY A 275 23.30 -10.98 -15.35
C GLY A 275 23.35 -9.71 -14.50
N TYR A 276 22.54 -8.70 -14.85
CA TYR A 276 22.44 -7.47 -14.06
C TYR A 276 21.74 -7.66 -12.71
N GLU A 277 20.71 -8.51 -12.63
CA GLU A 277 20.09 -8.92 -11.37
C GLU A 277 21.14 -9.48 -10.39
N LEU A 278 22.02 -10.36 -10.88
CA LEU A 278 23.11 -10.94 -10.11
C LEU A 278 24.15 -9.90 -9.68
N LEU A 279 24.49 -8.94 -10.55
CA LEU A 279 25.37 -7.82 -10.19
C LEU A 279 24.77 -6.97 -9.06
N GLY A 280 23.48 -6.66 -9.11
CA GLY A 280 22.77 -5.93 -8.05
C GLY A 280 22.78 -6.68 -6.71
N GLN A 281 22.79 -8.01 -6.74
CA GLN A 281 22.92 -8.87 -5.57
C GLN A 281 24.37 -9.05 -5.08
N GLY A 282 25.35 -8.38 -5.70
CA GLY A 282 26.77 -8.55 -5.38
C GLY A 282 27.38 -9.88 -5.85
N LYS A 283 26.63 -10.69 -6.63
CA LYS A 283 27.07 -12.00 -7.15
C LYS A 283 27.86 -11.84 -8.45
N THR A 284 28.94 -11.07 -8.40
CA THR A 284 29.71 -10.66 -9.58
C THR A 284 30.23 -11.84 -10.40
N ASP A 285 30.69 -12.91 -9.76
CA ASP A 285 31.18 -14.10 -10.48
C ASP A 285 30.09 -14.86 -11.22
N SER A 286 28.92 -15.02 -10.58
CA SER A 286 27.75 -15.60 -11.23
C SER A 286 27.29 -14.75 -12.40
N ALA A 287 27.27 -13.42 -12.25
CA ALA A 287 26.94 -12.51 -13.34
C ALA A 287 27.90 -12.65 -14.53
N ILE A 288 29.21 -12.72 -14.28
CA ILE A 288 30.23 -12.94 -15.32
C ILE A 288 29.97 -14.26 -16.06
N ALA A 289 29.63 -15.34 -15.34
CA ALA A 289 29.31 -16.62 -15.98
C ALA A 289 28.07 -16.51 -16.90
N VAL A 290 27.02 -15.81 -16.44
CA VAL A 290 25.80 -15.55 -17.22
C VAL A 290 26.08 -14.70 -18.45
N PHE A 291 26.83 -13.59 -18.32
CA PHE A 291 27.20 -12.76 -19.47
C PHE A 291 28.11 -13.49 -20.46
N ARG A 292 29.04 -14.34 -19.99
CA ARG A 292 29.82 -15.21 -20.88
C ARG A 292 28.94 -16.15 -21.68
N LYS A 293 27.94 -16.77 -21.06
CA LYS A 293 26.93 -17.57 -21.78
C LYS A 293 26.23 -16.70 -22.83
N ASN A 294 25.81 -15.48 -22.47
CA ASN A 294 25.14 -14.57 -23.41
C ASN A 294 26.01 -14.26 -24.63
N THR A 295 27.31 -13.98 -24.44
CA THR A 295 28.25 -13.76 -25.56
C THR A 295 28.47 -15.00 -26.43
N LYS A 296 28.30 -16.20 -25.87
CA LYS A 296 28.41 -17.46 -26.62
C LYS A 296 27.17 -17.72 -27.46
N ASP A 297 25.99 -17.44 -26.91
CA ASP A 297 24.71 -17.68 -27.56
C ASP A 297 24.38 -16.59 -28.60
N TYR A 298 24.84 -15.35 -28.35
CA TYR A 298 24.62 -14.18 -29.21
C TYR A 298 25.93 -13.50 -29.59
N PRO A 299 26.85 -14.19 -30.29
CA PRO A 299 28.22 -13.71 -30.51
C PRO A 299 28.35 -12.50 -31.42
N ARG A 300 27.25 -12.07 -32.07
CA ARG A 300 27.19 -10.89 -32.93
C ARG A 300 26.52 -9.67 -32.27
N SER A 301 26.03 -9.83 -31.04
CA SER A 301 25.45 -8.71 -30.29
C SER A 301 26.54 -8.00 -29.50
N TRP A 302 26.82 -6.74 -29.87
CA TRP A 302 27.77 -5.90 -29.16
C TRP A 302 27.38 -5.70 -27.68
N ASN A 303 26.08 -5.65 -27.41
CA ASN A 303 25.52 -5.44 -26.07
C ASN A 303 25.95 -6.54 -25.09
N THR A 304 26.01 -7.80 -25.54
CA THR A 304 26.45 -8.91 -24.67
C THR A 304 27.91 -8.77 -24.22
N TYR A 305 28.79 -8.26 -25.08
CA TYR A 305 30.18 -8.01 -24.75
C TYR A 305 30.35 -6.77 -23.88
N ASP A 306 29.52 -5.75 -24.08
CA ASP A 306 29.49 -4.54 -23.23
C ASP A 306 29.13 -4.91 -21.79
N SER A 307 28.05 -5.66 -21.58
CA SER A 307 27.63 -6.12 -20.25
C SER A 307 28.65 -7.07 -19.61
N LEU A 308 29.31 -7.95 -20.38
CA LEU A 308 30.42 -8.75 -19.88
C LEU A 308 31.61 -7.87 -19.44
N GLY A 309 31.97 -6.85 -20.23
CA GLY A 309 33.02 -5.90 -19.92
C GLY A 309 32.74 -5.16 -18.61
N GLU A 310 31.50 -4.73 -18.40
CA GLU A 310 31.07 -4.08 -17.17
C GLU A 310 31.25 -4.97 -15.95
N ALA A 311 30.77 -6.22 -16.02
CA ALA A 311 30.90 -7.17 -14.91
C ALA A 311 32.37 -7.48 -14.57
N LEU A 312 33.23 -7.61 -15.59
CA LEU A 312 34.67 -7.83 -15.40
C LEU A 312 35.36 -6.60 -14.80
N ALA A 313 34.97 -5.39 -15.22
CA ALA A 313 35.49 -4.15 -14.66
C ALA A 313 35.11 -4.01 -13.18
N ARG A 314 33.86 -4.33 -12.81
CA ARG A 314 33.41 -4.36 -11.41
C ARG A 314 34.19 -5.37 -10.56
N LYS A 315 34.63 -6.49 -11.15
CA LYS A 315 35.51 -7.47 -10.51
C LYS A 315 36.96 -6.98 -10.37
N GLY A 316 37.35 -5.92 -11.08
CA GLY A 316 38.73 -5.44 -11.16
C GLY A 316 39.60 -6.16 -12.20
N ASP A 317 39.02 -7.05 -13.03
CA ASP A 317 39.73 -7.72 -14.14
C ASP A 317 39.80 -6.76 -15.35
N LYS A 318 40.59 -5.69 -15.19
CA LYS A 318 40.73 -4.61 -16.19
C LYS A 318 41.14 -5.13 -17.57
N LYS A 319 42.05 -6.12 -17.61
CA LYS A 319 42.53 -6.71 -18.86
C LYS A 319 41.40 -7.34 -19.65
N ARG A 320 40.65 -8.26 -19.03
CA ARG A 320 39.53 -8.93 -19.74
C ARG A 320 38.35 -8.00 -19.96
N ALA A 321 38.14 -7.01 -19.09
CA ALA A 321 37.14 -5.97 -19.32
C ALA A 321 37.45 -5.18 -20.60
N ALA A 322 38.70 -4.74 -20.78
CA ALA A 322 39.14 -4.04 -21.98
C ALA A 322 38.99 -4.90 -23.25
N GLU A 323 39.30 -6.20 -23.18
CA GLU A 323 39.07 -7.14 -24.29
C GLU A 323 37.59 -7.23 -24.68
N ALA A 324 36.68 -7.32 -23.71
CA ALA A 324 35.24 -7.40 -23.94
C ALA A 324 34.69 -6.08 -24.51
N TYR A 325 35.04 -4.94 -23.92
CA TYR A 325 34.68 -3.62 -24.43
C TYR A 325 35.23 -3.35 -25.83
N GLY A 326 36.45 -3.79 -26.13
CA GLY A 326 37.03 -3.70 -27.48
C GLY A 326 36.19 -4.46 -28.52
N LYS A 327 35.69 -5.65 -28.18
CA LYS A 327 34.77 -6.41 -29.05
C LYS A 327 33.44 -5.67 -29.24
N ALA A 328 32.84 -5.18 -28.16
CA ALA A 328 31.61 -4.39 -28.22
C ALA A 328 31.79 -3.15 -29.12
N ARG A 329 32.91 -2.44 -28.95
CA ARG A 329 33.26 -1.25 -29.72
C ARG A 329 33.46 -1.49 -31.22
N ALA A 330 34.00 -2.66 -31.57
CA ALA A 330 34.18 -3.07 -32.97
C ALA A 330 32.85 -3.41 -33.66
N MET A 331 31.86 -3.88 -32.90
CA MET A 331 30.56 -4.34 -33.42
C MET A 331 29.48 -3.26 -33.44
N THR A 332 29.47 -2.35 -32.45
CA THR A 332 28.42 -1.32 -32.36
C THR A 332 28.51 -0.32 -33.51
N GLN A 333 27.36 0.07 -34.07
CA GLN A 333 27.27 1.10 -35.10
C GLN A 333 26.82 2.46 -34.54
N ASP A 334 26.30 2.48 -33.31
CA ASP A 334 25.82 3.69 -32.65
C ASP A 334 27.00 4.60 -32.25
N PRO A 335 27.09 5.84 -32.79
CA PRO A 335 28.17 6.77 -32.46
C PRO A 335 28.26 7.12 -30.97
N ASN A 336 27.12 7.17 -30.27
CA ASN A 336 27.09 7.49 -28.85
C ASN A 336 27.68 6.34 -28.02
N GLN A 337 27.35 5.10 -28.38
CA GLN A 337 27.92 3.92 -27.72
C GLN A 337 29.41 3.77 -28.01
N LYS A 338 29.84 4.06 -29.25
CA LYS A 338 31.27 4.10 -29.60
C LYS A 338 32.03 5.08 -28.71
N LYS A 339 31.55 6.32 -28.61
CA LYS A 339 32.16 7.37 -27.79
C LYS A 339 32.20 6.99 -26.31
N ARG A 340 31.12 6.40 -25.77
CA ARG A 340 31.07 5.92 -24.38
C ARG A 340 32.13 4.86 -24.13
N ILE A 341 32.19 3.83 -24.98
CA ILE A 341 33.12 2.71 -24.81
C ILE A 341 34.58 3.19 -24.97
N ASP A 342 34.87 4.09 -25.91
CA ASP A 342 36.21 4.68 -26.07
C ASP A 342 36.66 5.40 -24.78
N GLY A 343 35.76 6.14 -24.13
CA GLY A 343 36.04 6.78 -22.84
C GLY A 343 36.32 5.78 -21.72
N ILE A 344 35.57 4.66 -21.67
CA ILE A 344 35.80 3.59 -20.69
C ILE A 344 37.18 2.97 -20.92
N LEU A 345 37.53 2.63 -22.17
CA LEU A 345 38.81 2.02 -22.52
C LEU A 345 40.00 2.92 -22.18
N ALA A 346 39.88 4.23 -22.42
CA ALA A 346 40.92 5.21 -22.06
C ALA A 346 41.15 5.31 -20.54
N GLY A 347 40.14 5.02 -19.72
CA GLY A 347 40.28 4.98 -18.26
C GLY A 347 40.82 3.65 -17.71
N MET A 348 40.98 2.63 -18.56
CA MET A 348 41.47 1.30 -18.18
C MET A 348 42.96 1.09 -18.43
N SER A 349 43.60 1.96 -19.24
CA SER A 349 45.03 1.93 -19.56
C SER A 349 45.93 2.26 -18.38
#